data_AF-A0A961R6G2-F1
#
_entry.id   AF-A0A961R6G2-F1
#
_cell.length_a   1.000
_cell.length_b   1.000
_cell.length_c   1.000
_cell.angle_alpha   90.00
_cell.angle_beta   90.00
_cell.angle_gamma   90.00
#
_symmetry.space_group_name_H-M   'P 1'
#
loop_
_entity.id
_entity.type
_entity.pdbx_description
1 polymer ?
#
loop_
_entity_poly.entity_id
_entity_poly.type
_entity_poly.pdbx_seq_one_letter_code
_entity_poly.pdbx_strand_id
1 'polypeptide(L)'
;MIKPVLRILFAASALMSAFVPAQAVEVYLFRGAGDFSFVADRLTFSQGMDDLRDKIRESGIHADVYRWQNAVGVLADIRKRKPRSVALLGHSMGALAAMTTAAQLRREGVKVSYLGLIDIPGPIGGVPEGVMWAENFYSLFPVYGLLPVTKDQKAIVTNNYVFGQVHTTMDNSKKVHNAMLSAIWQIDDIDRGIREPVTLRAYALDRALSSPASRSVDAVAEAGTLNPAE
;
A
#
# COMPACT_ATOMS: atom_id res chain seq x y z
N MET A 1 -0.82 66.25 -41.40
CA MET A 1 -0.79 66.37 -39.92
C MET A 1 -1.38 65.10 -39.32
N ILE A 2 -0.66 64.54 -38.35
CA ILE A 2 -0.59 63.12 -37.97
C ILE A 2 -1.78 62.73 -37.08
N LYS A 3 -2.49 61.63 -37.39
CA LYS A 3 -3.49 61.01 -36.50
C LYS A 3 -2.75 60.12 -35.48
N PRO A 4 -3.07 60.17 -34.17
CA PRO A 4 -2.51 59.22 -33.22
C PRO A 4 -3.26 57.88 -33.32
N VAL A 5 -2.55 56.83 -33.73
CA VAL A 5 -3.02 55.45 -33.62
C VAL A 5 -2.75 54.99 -32.19
N LEU A 6 -3.80 54.97 -31.36
CA LEU A 6 -3.76 54.41 -30.01
C LEU A 6 -3.67 52.88 -30.13
N ARG A 7 -2.48 52.33 -29.87
CA ARG A 7 -2.27 50.89 -29.71
C ARG A 7 -2.73 50.48 -28.32
N ILE A 8 -3.90 49.85 -28.24
CA ILE A 8 -4.33 49.14 -27.03
C ILE A 8 -3.71 47.74 -27.08
N LEU A 9 -2.62 47.53 -26.34
CA LEU A 9 -2.17 46.19 -25.97
C LEU A 9 -3.15 45.68 -24.89
N PHE A 10 -4.05 44.76 -25.26
CA PHE A 10 -4.67 43.89 -24.26
C PHE A 10 -3.68 42.76 -23.95
N ALA A 11 -2.91 42.92 -22.88
CA ALA A 11 -2.26 41.80 -22.22
C ALA A 11 -3.36 40.97 -21.55
N ALA A 12 -3.87 39.95 -22.24
CA ALA A 12 -4.70 38.93 -21.63
C ALA A 12 -3.82 38.07 -20.73
N SER A 13 -3.54 38.56 -19.52
CA SER A 13 -3.00 37.74 -18.44
C SER A 13 -4.16 36.89 -17.92
N ALA A 14 -4.48 35.82 -18.64
CA ALA A 14 -5.33 34.78 -18.12
C ALA A 14 -4.55 34.08 -17.01
N LEU A 15 -4.95 34.36 -15.76
CA LEU A 15 -4.67 33.52 -14.61
C LEU A 15 -5.10 32.08 -14.94
N MET A 16 -4.17 31.30 -15.49
CA MET A 16 -4.20 29.85 -15.39
C MET A 16 -4.06 29.55 -13.90
N SER A 17 -5.18 29.58 -13.18
CA SER A 17 -5.28 28.83 -11.94
C SER A 17 -5.01 27.39 -12.35
N ALA A 18 -3.80 26.92 -12.09
CA ALA A 18 -3.50 25.51 -12.12
C ALA A 18 -4.46 24.87 -11.13
N PHE A 19 -5.57 24.33 -11.62
CA PHE A 19 -6.31 23.31 -10.91
C PHE A 19 -5.29 22.20 -10.72
N VAL A 20 -4.63 22.17 -9.56
CA VAL A 20 -3.97 20.96 -9.10
C VAL A 20 -5.12 19.95 -9.05
N PRO A 21 -5.17 18.96 -9.96
CA PRO A 21 -6.26 18.01 -9.95
C PRO A 21 -6.29 17.40 -8.55
N ALA A 22 -7.48 17.35 -7.94
CA ALA A 22 -7.66 16.62 -6.70
C ALA A 22 -6.95 15.27 -6.84
N GLN A 23 -6.02 14.97 -5.94
CA GLN A 23 -5.19 13.77 -6.04
C GLN A 23 -6.12 12.56 -6.12
N ALA A 24 -5.91 11.71 -7.12
CA ALA A 24 -6.82 10.62 -7.40
C ALA A 24 -6.71 9.54 -6.30
N VAL A 25 -5.49 9.30 -5.83
CA VAL A 25 -5.22 8.54 -4.60
C VAL A 25 -4.58 9.43 -3.52
N GLU A 26 -4.94 9.17 -2.27
CA GLU A 26 -4.22 9.68 -1.10
C GLU A 26 -3.71 8.55 -0.23
N VAL A 27 -2.58 8.76 0.45
CA VAL A 27 -1.85 7.71 1.15
C VAL A 27 -1.80 7.97 2.65
N TYR A 28 -2.17 6.97 3.45
CA TYR A 28 -2.14 7.08 4.91
C TYR A 28 -1.33 5.93 5.48
N LEU A 29 -0.26 6.28 6.19
CA LEU A 29 0.73 5.35 6.71
C LEU A 29 0.57 5.23 8.23
N PHE A 30 0.66 4.02 8.77
CA PHE A 30 0.59 3.74 10.20
C PHE A 30 1.92 3.18 10.72
N ARG A 31 2.50 3.84 11.72
CA ARG A 31 3.66 3.33 12.48
C ARG A 31 3.25 2.18 13.39
N GLY A 32 4.18 1.26 13.66
CA GLY A 32 3.96 0.16 14.59
C GLY A 32 4.02 0.54 16.08
N ALA A 33 3.79 -0.45 16.95
CA ALA A 33 3.94 -0.28 18.39
C ALA A 33 5.42 -0.35 18.76
N GLY A 34 5.95 0.75 19.30
CA GLY A 34 7.38 0.90 19.57
C GLY A 34 7.88 2.32 19.37
N ASP A 35 7.05 3.24 18.86
CA ASP A 35 7.37 4.67 18.86
C ASP A 35 7.31 5.21 20.31
N PHE A 36 8.44 5.14 21.00
CA PHE A 36 8.65 5.68 22.34
C PHE A 36 9.37 7.04 22.30
N SER A 37 9.18 7.82 21.23
CA SER A 37 9.73 9.19 21.10
C SER A 37 9.34 10.13 22.25
N PHE A 38 8.31 9.81 23.03
CA PHE A 38 7.95 10.53 24.25
C PHE A 38 8.84 10.19 25.47
N VAL A 39 9.65 9.12 25.38
CA VAL A 39 10.59 8.65 26.43
C VAL A 39 12.04 9.03 26.07
N ALA A 40 12.43 8.89 24.80
CA ALA A 40 13.73 9.32 24.30
C ALA A 40 13.73 9.43 22.77
N ASP A 41 14.38 10.46 22.22
CA ASP A 41 14.47 10.75 20.78
C ASP A 41 15.07 9.60 19.93
N ARG A 42 15.75 8.64 20.57
CA ARG A 42 16.43 7.50 19.92
C ARG A 42 15.66 6.18 19.96
N LEU A 43 14.45 6.16 20.55
CA LEU A 43 13.57 4.98 20.58
C LEU A 43 12.40 5.14 19.60
N THR A 44 12.73 5.56 18.39
CA THR A 44 11.78 5.75 17.30
C THR A 44 11.71 4.50 16.43
N PHE A 45 10.65 3.72 16.63
CA PHE A 45 10.29 2.62 15.76
C PHE A 45 9.51 3.11 14.54
N SER A 46 9.62 2.41 13.41
CA SER A 46 8.89 2.73 12.16
C SER A 46 9.30 4.06 11.48
N GLN A 47 10.53 4.54 11.65
CA GLN A 47 11.03 5.74 10.93
C GLN A 47 11.06 5.54 9.42
N GLY A 48 11.21 4.31 8.94
CA GLY A 48 11.14 4.03 7.51
C GLY A 48 9.80 4.41 6.88
N MET A 49 8.73 4.48 7.69
CA MET A 49 7.43 4.98 7.23
C MET A 49 7.46 6.50 6.94
N ASP A 50 8.30 7.29 7.63
CA ASP A 50 8.52 8.71 7.29
C ASP A 50 9.26 8.85 5.97
N ASP A 51 10.34 8.08 5.80
CA ASP A 51 11.10 8.06 4.54
C ASP A 51 10.21 7.64 3.36
N LEU A 52 9.30 6.67 3.57
CA LEU A 52 8.35 6.26 2.55
C LEU A 52 7.33 7.37 2.26
N ARG A 53 6.80 8.03 3.28
CA ARG A 53 5.91 9.20 3.13
C ARG A 53 6.58 10.27 2.28
N ASP A 54 7.83 10.59 2.57
CA ASP A 54 8.53 11.67 1.88
C ASP A 54 8.75 11.33 0.40
N LYS A 55 9.13 10.07 0.08
CA LYS A 55 9.20 9.58 -1.30
C LYS A 55 7.86 9.64 -2.04
N ILE A 56 6.75 9.34 -1.36
CA ILE A 56 5.41 9.45 -1.95
C ILE A 56 5.08 10.92 -2.24
N ARG A 57 5.37 11.82 -1.30
CA ARG A 57 5.16 13.26 -1.45
C ARG A 57 5.99 13.87 -2.57
N GLU A 58 7.24 13.41 -2.73
CA GLU A 58 8.12 13.81 -3.85
C GLU A 58 7.49 13.49 -5.22
N SER A 59 6.67 12.44 -5.31
CA SER A 59 5.89 12.14 -6.53
C SER A 59 4.59 12.95 -6.68
N GLY A 60 4.33 13.92 -5.80
CA GLY A 60 3.15 14.78 -5.85
C GLY A 60 1.86 14.17 -5.28
N ILE A 61 1.96 13.01 -4.63
CA ILE A 61 0.84 12.31 -3.99
C ILE A 61 0.80 12.71 -2.51
N HIS A 62 -0.40 13.04 -2.00
CA HIS A 62 -0.54 13.34 -0.58
C HIS A 62 -0.32 12.07 0.24
N ALA A 63 0.55 12.19 1.24
CA ALA A 63 0.82 11.13 2.18
C ALA A 63 0.98 11.69 3.59
N ASP A 64 0.44 11.02 4.61
CA ASP A 64 0.68 11.35 6.01
C ASP A 64 0.92 10.11 6.87
N VAL A 65 1.72 10.29 7.93
CA VAL A 65 2.11 9.22 8.85
C VAL A 65 1.43 9.42 10.19
N TYR A 66 0.79 8.37 10.67
CA TYR A 66 0.03 8.33 11.90
C TYR A 66 0.59 7.27 12.83
N ARG A 67 0.42 7.48 14.14
CA ARG A 67 0.55 6.39 15.10
C ARG A 67 -0.62 5.42 14.94
N TRP A 68 -0.40 4.13 15.14
CA TRP A 68 -1.44 3.11 14.98
C TRP A 68 -2.69 3.36 15.83
N GLN A 69 -2.56 4.02 16.99
CA GLN A 69 -3.69 4.38 17.85
C GLN A 69 -4.59 5.48 17.25
N ASN A 70 -4.09 6.25 16.29
CA ASN A 70 -4.80 7.42 15.74
C ASN A 70 -5.57 7.11 14.44
N ALA A 71 -6.19 5.93 14.34
CA ALA A 71 -7.06 5.58 13.21
C ALA A 71 -8.24 6.56 13.06
N VAL A 72 -8.75 7.11 14.17
CA VAL A 72 -9.81 8.13 14.15
C VAL A 72 -9.36 9.40 13.44
N GLY A 73 -8.12 9.85 13.68
CA GLY A 73 -7.54 10.99 12.97
C GLY A 73 -7.45 10.76 11.47
N VAL A 74 -6.98 9.57 11.05
CA VAL A 74 -6.94 9.19 9.63
C VAL A 74 -8.33 9.24 8.99
N LEU A 75 -9.35 8.67 9.65
CA LEU A 75 -10.72 8.72 9.15
C LEU A 75 -11.25 10.17 9.05
N ALA A 76 -10.94 11.02 10.03
CA ALA A 76 -11.32 12.43 9.99
C ALA A 76 -10.68 13.17 8.82
N ASP A 77 -9.39 12.94 8.57
CA ASP A 77 -8.67 13.55 7.45
C ASP A 77 -9.19 13.07 6.09
N ILE A 78 -9.44 11.77 5.94
CA ILE A 78 -10.04 11.22 4.71
C ILE A 78 -11.42 11.84 4.46
N ARG A 79 -12.27 11.98 5.49
CA ARG A 79 -13.60 12.60 5.35
C ARG A 79 -13.52 14.08 4.98
N LYS A 80 -12.51 14.79 5.50
CA LYS A 80 -12.27 16.20 5.22
C LYS A 80 -11.78 16.39 3.78
N ARG A 81 -10.84 15.57 3.33
CA ARG A 81 -10.18 15.69 2.03
C ARG A 81 -10.97 15.08 0.88
N LYS A 82 -11.80 14.07 1.17
CA LYS A 82 -12.67 13.36 0.22
C LYS A 82 -11.91 12.86 -1.03
N PRO A 83 -10.83 12.08 -0.86
CA PRO A 83 -10.09 11.56 -2.00
C PRO A 83 -10.95 10.58 -2.81
N ARG A 84 -10.64 10.42 -4.10
CA ARG A 84 -11.33 9.46 -4.97
C ARG A 84 -11.05 8.01 -4.53
N SER A 85 -9.83 7.73 -4.08
CA SER A 85 -9.49 6.49 -3.39
C SER A 85 -8.37 6.70 -2.38
N VAL A 86 -8.14 5.70 -1.53
CA VAL A 86 -7.02 5.71 -0.59
C VAL A 86 -6.13 4.48 -0.72
N ALA A 87 -4.85 4.68 -0.40
CA ALA A 87 -3.90 3.62 -0.10
C ALA A 87 -3.58 3.66 1.41
N LEU A 88 -3.67 2.51 2.07
CA LEU A 88 -3.37 2.38 3.49
C LEU A 88 -2.12 1.52 3.67
N LEU A 89 -1.14 2.01 4.41
CA LEU A 89 0.10 1.30 4.66
C LEU A 89 0.32 1.16 6.16
N GLY A 90 0.91 0.05 6.60
CA GLY A 90 1.17 -0.11 8.02
C GLY A 90 2.24 -1.13 8.35
N HIS A 91 3.00 -0.85 9.38
CA HIS A 91 4.02 -1.74 9.93
C HIS A 91 3.59 -2.27 11.32
N SER A 92 3.74 -3.57 11.58
CA SER A 92 3.45 -4.18 12.87
C SER A 92 2.00 -3.85 13.32
N MET A 93 1.79 -3.28 14.51
CA MET A 93 0.46 -2.79 14.94
C MET A 93 -0.16 -1.76 14.00
N GLY A 94 0.66 -1.00 13.25
CA GLY A 94 0.18 -0.12 12.20
C GLY A 94 -0.46 -0.88 11.04
N ALA A 95 0.00 -2.09 10.75
CA ALA A 95 -0.61 -2.95 9.73
C ALA A 95 -2.04 -3.36 10.14
N LEU A 96 -2.25 -3.70 11.42
CA LEU A 96 -3.60 -3.94 11.96
C LEU A 96 -4.47 -2.69 11.93
N ALA A 97 -3.90 -1.52 12.24
CA ALA A 97 -4.62 -0.25 12.15
C ALA A 97 -5.04 0.05 10.70
N ALA A 98 -4.17 -0.20 9.73
CA ALA A 98 -4.48 -0.07 8.31
C ALA A 98 -5.62 -1.00 7.88
N MET A 99 -5.57 -2.28 8.26
CA MET A 99 -6.66 -3.24 7.99
C MET A 99 -7.99 -2.81 8.62
N THR A 100 -7.96 -2.38 9.89
CA THR A 100 -9.16 -1.94 10.62
C THR A 100 -9.75 -0.67 10.00
N THR A 101 -8.88 0.27 9.60
CA THR A 101 -9.28 1.49 8.91
C THR A 101 -9.89 1.16 7.55
N ALA A 102 -9.32 0.22 6.79
CA ALA A 102 -9.88 -0.23 5.52
C ALA A 102 -11.30 -0.79 5.67
N ALA A 103 -11.53 -1.64 6.67
CA ALA A 103 -12.85 -2.19 6.97
C ALA A 103 -13.87 -1.10 7.36
N GLN A 104 -13.41 -0.05 8.06
CA GLN A 104 -14.26 1.10 8.37
C GLN A 104 -14.60 1.92 7.12
N LEU A 105 -13.61 2.24 6.29
CA LEU A 105 -13.80 3.03 5.07
C LEU A 105 -14.75 2.35 4.07
N ARG A 106 -14.73 1.02 4.00
CA ARG A 106 -15.71 0.24 3.24
C ARG A 106 -17.15 0.56 3.65
N ARG A 107 -17.42 0.64 4.95
CA ARG A 107 -18.75 0.99 5.49
C ARG A 107 -19.16 2.43 5.17
N GLU A 108 -18.18 3.30 4.92
CA GLU A 108 -18.38 4.69 4.54
C GLU A 108 -18.42 4.90 3.01
N GLY A 109 -18.33 3.83 2.22
CA GLY A 109 -18.33 3.90 0.76
C GLY A 109 -17.05 4.48 0.17
N VAL A 110 -15.99 4.62 0.96
CA VAL A 110 -14.68 5.09 0.49
C VAL A 110 -13.90 3.92 -0.10
N LYS A 111 -13.39 4.12 -1.32
CA LYS A 111 -12.62 3.11 -2.06
C LYS A 111 -11.22 2.96 -1.46
N VAL A 112 -10.87 1.75 -1.04
CA VAL A 112 -9.50 1.38 -0.64
C VAL A 112 -8.83 0.64 -1.79
N SER A 113 -8.00 1.33 -2.55
CA SER A 113 -7.37 0.78 -3.76
C SER A 113 -6.14 -0.06 -3.45
N TYR A 114 -5.39 0.27 -2.39
CA TYR A 114 -4.18 -0.45 -2.01
C TYR A 114 -4.05 -0.60 -0.49
N LEU A 115 -3.56 -1.77 -0.07
CA LEU A 115 -3.25 -2.10 1.32
C LEU A 115 -1.83 -2.69 1.40
N GLY A 116 -0.86 -1.88 1.83
CA GLY A 116 0.54 -2.28 1.96
C GLY A 116 0.90 -2.60 3.41
N LEU A 117 1.13 -3.86 3.73
CA LEU A 117 1.31 -4.33 5.10
C LEU A 117 2.72 -4.85 5.31
N ILE A 118 3.33 -4.51 6.45
CA ILE A 118 4.67 -4.95 6.83
C ILE A 118 4.57 -5.68 8.16
N ASP A 119 4.93 -6.96 8.18
CA ASP A 119 4.99 -7.84 9.34
C ASP A 119 3.77 -7.73 10.27
N ILE A 120 2.60 -8.15 9.79
CA ILE A 120 1.32 -8.01 10.49
C ILE A 120 1.26 -8.90 11.74
N PRO A 121 1.03 -8.38 12.96
CA PRO A 121 0.86 -9.18 14.16
C PRO A 121 -0.29 -10.19 14.00
N GLY A 122 -0.03 -11.48 14.23
CA GLY A 122 -0.98 -12.57 13.96
C GLY A 122 -1.82 -13.02 15.17
N PRO A 123 -2.75 -13.98 14.97
CA PRO A 123 -3.37 -14.35 13.70
C PRO A 123 -4.39 -13.28 13.25
N ILE A 124 -4.49 -13.07 11.94
CA ILE A 124 -5.41 -12.09 11.34
C ILE A 124 -6.44 -12.79 10.45
N GLY A 125 -7.60 -12.15 10.29
CA GLY A 125 -8.58 -12.54 9.27
C GLY A 125 -8.09 -12.28 7.84
N GLY A 126 -8.98 -12.47 6.87
CA GLY A 126 -8.72 -12.15 5.48
C GLY A 126 -8.58 -10.64 5.21
N VAL A 127 -8.26 -10.30 3.96
CA VAL A 127 -8.21 -8.91 3.51
C VAL A 127 -9.62 -8.29 3.62
N PRO A 128 -9.77 -7.09 4.21
CA PRO A 128 -11.06 -6.42 4.34
C PRO A 128 -11.81 -6.31 3.00
N GLU A 129 -13.13 -6.48 3.04
CA GLU A 129 -13.95 -6.39 1.84
C GLU A 129 -13.83 -4.99 1.18
N GLY A 130 -13.82 -4.96 -0.15
CA GLY A 130 -13.73 -3.71 -0.92
C GLY A 130 -12.30 -3.18 -1.10
N VAL A 131 -11.30 -3.81 -0.49
CA VAL A 131 -9.89 -3.60 -0.87
C VAL A 131 -9.65 -4.21 -2.26
N MET A 132 -9.03 -3.45 -3.15
CA MET A 132 -8.70 -3.94 -4.50
C MET A 132 -7.42 -4.76 -4.54
N TRP A 133 -6.35 -4.26 -3.91
CA TRP A 133 -5.03 -4.88 -3.91
C TRP A 133 -4.42 -4.80 -2.51
N ALA A 134 -3.96 -5.94 -1.99
CA ALA A 134 -3.25 -6.06 -0.74
C ALA A 134 -1.90 -6.78 -0.95
N GLU A 135 -0.83 -6.17 -0.46
CA GLU A 135 0.49 -6.78 -0.38
C GLU A 135 0.93 -6.85 1.06
N ASN A 136 1.32 -8.03 1.51
CA ASN A 136 1.91 -8.26 2.82
C ASN A 136 3.39 -8.60 2.63
N PHE A 137 4.26 -7.86 3.30
CA PHE A 137 5.70 -8.10 3.33
C PHE A 137 6.06 -8.68 4.69
N TYR A 138 6.63 -9.89 4.72
CA TYR A 138 6.87 -10.60 5.97
C TYR A 138 8.30 -11.13 6.10
N SER A 139 8.80 -11.16 7.33
CA SER A 139 10.00 -11.86 7.78
C SER A 139 9.65 -13.16 8.49
N LEU A 140 10.64 -14.03 8.72
CA LEU A 140 10.46 -15.27 9.49
C LEU A 140 10.55 -15.05 11.01
N PHE A 141 11.00 -13.86 11.47
CA PHE A 141 11.27 -13.64 12.89
C PHE A 141 11.02 -12.18 13.35
N PRO A 142 10.07 -11.95 14.29
CA PRO A 142 9.11 -12.91 14.85
C PRO A 142 8.09 -13.35 13.78
N VAL A 143 7.45 -14.50 13.97
CA VAL A 143 6.39 -14.96 13.05
C VAL A 143 5.19 -14.02 13.14
N TYR A 144 4.97 -13.28 12.06
CA TYR A 144 3.84 -12.38 11.87
C TYR A 144 3.13 -12.70 10.54
N GLY A 145 1.80 -12.60 10.57
CA GLY A 145 0.86 -13.39 9.79
C GLY A 145 0.93 -13.23 8.28
N LEU A 146 0.64 -14.32 7.58
CA LEU A 146 0.26 -14.30 6.18
C LEU A 146 -1.17 -13.76 6.07
N LEU A 147 -1.45 -12.97 5.03
CA LEU A 147 -2.82 -12.68 4.64
C LEU A 147 -3.43 -13.97 4.06
N PRO A 148 -4.46 -14.55 4.69
CA PRO A 148 -5.15 -15.71 4.13
C PRO A 148 -5.83 -15.31 2.82
N VAL A 149 -5.72 -16.16 1.81
CA VAL A 149 -6.46 -16.02 0.55
C VAL A 149 -7.64 -16.97 0.57
N THR A 150 -8.86 -16.41 0.56
CA THR A 150 -10.10 -17.20 0.50
C THR A 150 -10.58 -17.33 -0.94
N LYS A 151 -11.40 -18.35 -1.22
CA LYS A 151 -11.93 -18.60 -2.58
C LYS A 151 -12.77 -17.43 -3.11
N ASP A 152 -13.47 -16.74 -2.23
CA ASP A 152 -14.36 -15.62 -2.57
C ASP A 152 -13.67 -14.24 -2.49
N GLN A 153 -12.34 -14.22 -2.25
CA GLN A 153 -11.58 -12.98 -2.16
C GLN A 153 -11.58 -12.27 -3.52
N LYS A 154 -12.19 -11.08 -3.56
CA LYS A 154 -12.16 -10.19 -4.73
C LYS A 154 -10.87 -9.38 -4.81
N ALA A 155 -10.26 -9.12 -3.65
CA ALA A 155 -8.98 -8.43 -3.57
C ALA A 155 -7.86 -9.29 -4.14
N ILE A 156 -6.83 -8.63 -4.60
CA ILE A 156 -5.63 -9.29 -5.09
C ILE A 156 -4.65 -9.31 -3.96
N VAL A 157 -4.24 -10.51 -3.55
CA VAL A 157 -3.49 -10.69 -2.32
C VAL A 157 -2.14 -11.30 -2.65
N THR A 158 -1.07 -10.68 -2.17
CA THR A 158 0.28 -11.19 -2.34
C THR A 158 0.99 -11.21 -0.99
N ASN A 159 1.54 -12.35 -0.61
CA ASN A 159 2.42 -12.49 0.55
C ASN A 159 3.87 -12.56 0.05
N ASN A 160 4.64 -11.52 0.31
CA ASN A 160 6.01 -11.31 -0.14
C ASN A 160 6.98 -11.59 1.01
N TYR A 161 7.67 -12.74 0.97
CA TYR A 161 8.76 -13.00 1.90
C TYR A 161 9.95 -12.07 1.59
N VAL A 162 10.48 -11.41 2.60
CA VAL A 162 11.63 -10.52 2.47
C VAL A 162 12.85 -11.12 3.17
N PHE A 163 13.63 -11.86 2.39
CA PHE A 163 14.86 -12.50 2.85
C PHE A 163 15.85 -11.50 3.46
N GLY A 164 16.45 -11.88 4.59
CA GLY A 164 17.51 -11.12 5.26
C GLY A 164 17.02 -9.88 6.03
N GLN A 165 15.70 -9.69 6.15
CA GLN A 165 15.11 -8.62 6.96
C GLN A 165 14.51 -9.19 8.24
N VAL A 166 14.45 -8.35 9.26
CA VAL A 166 13.79 -8.62 10.54
C VAL A 166 12.72 -7.56 10.80
N HIS A 167 11.81 -7.87 11.70
CA HIS A 167 10.67 -7.00 12.03
C HIS A 167 11.03 -5.52 12.22
N THR A 168 12.08 -5.23 12.97
CA THR A 168 12.45 -3.85 13.32
C THR A 168 13.10 -3.06 12.20
N THR A 169 13.54 -3.71 11.11
CA THR A 169 14.24 -3.06 9.99
C THR A 169 13.47 -3.15 8.68
N MET A 170 12.40 -3.94 8.64
CA MET A 170 11.61 -4.20 7.44
C MET A 170 11.02 -2.91 6.86
N ASP A 171 10.61 -2.00 7.74
CA ASP A 171 10.11 -0.67 7.40
C ASP A 171 11.16 0.20 6.71
N ASN A 172 12.46 -0.09 6.82
CA ASN A 172 13.53 0.66 6.15
C ASN A 172 14.00 -0.02 4.85
N SER A 173 13.41 -1.17 4.50
CA SER A 173 13.82 -1.96 3.35
C SER A 173 13.51 -1.22 2.04
N LYS A 174 14.56 -0.87 1.29
CA LYS A 174 14.43 -0.32 -0.07
C LYS A 174 13.57 -1.20 -0.97
N LYS A 175 13.68 -2.53 -0.82
CA LYS A 175 12.87 -3.49 -1.59
C LYS A 175 11.37 -3.33 -1.28
N VAL A 176 11.01 -3.20 0.00
CA VAL A 176 9.62 -3.00 0.43
C VAL A 176 9.12 -1.64 -0.03
N HIS A 177 9.88 -0.56 0.18
CA HIS A 177 9.53 0.78 -0.26
C HIS A 177 9.30 0.88 -1.77
N ASN A 178 10.20 0.32 -2.58
CA ASN A 178 10.06 0.36 -4.03
C ASN A 178 8.83 -0.41 -4.51
N ALA A 179 8.50 -1.53 -3.87
CA ALA A 179 7.29 -2.28 -4.19
C ALA A 179 6.03 -1.48 -3.87
N MET A 180 5.95 -0.90 -2.67
CA MET A 180 4.82 -0.08 -2.25
C MET A 180 4.66 1.20 -3.09
N LEU A 181 5.75 1.91 -3.39
CA LEU A 181 5.74 3.07 -4.29
C LEU A 181 5.22 2.71 -5.68
N SER A 182 5.72 1.60 -6.24
CA SER A 182 5.26 1.11 -7.54
C SER A 182 3.77 0.78 -7.54
N ALA A 183 3.26 0.15 -6.47
CA ALA A 183 1.84 -0.13 -6.34
C ALA A 183 1.00 1.16 -6.25
N ILE A 184 1.44 2.14 -5.45
CA ILE A 184 0.77 3.44 -5.31
C ILE A 184 0.72 4.18 -6.65
N TRP A 185 1.81 4.25 -7.40
CA TRP A 185 1.83 4.90 -8.72
C TRP A 185 0.91 4.22 -9.73
N GLN A 186 0.85 2.89 -9.72
CA GLN A 186 -0.07 2.15 -10.57
C GLN A 186 -1.54 2.47 -10.25
N ILE A 187 -1.87 2.57 -8.97
CA ILE A 187 -3.22 2.95 -8.54
C ILE A 187 -3.54 4.41 -8.89
N ASP A 188 -2.61 5.34 -8.69
CA ASP A 188 -2.82 6.75 -9.06
C ASP A 188 -3.04 6.88 -10.57
N ASP A 189 -2.24 6.20 -11.40
CA ASP A 189 -2.42 6.15 -12.85
C ASP A 189 -3.82 5.62 -13.24
N ILE A 190 -4.26 4.54 -12.60
CA ILE A 190 -5.59 3.94 -12.85
C ILE A 190 -6.69 4.91 -12.43
N ASP A 191 -6.59 5.53 -11.26
CA ASP A 191 -7.63 6.44 -10.77
C ASP A 191 -7.70 7.76 -11.53
N ARG A 192 -6.58 8.18 -12.14
CA ARG A 192 -6.52 9.30 -13.10
C ARG A 192 -6.99 8.92 -14.52
N GLY A 193 -7.20 7.64 -14.81
CA GLY A 193 -7.52 7.17 -16.15
C GLY A 193 -6.36 7.26 -17.14
N ILE A 194 -5.12 7.33 -16.64
CA ILE A 194 -3.88 7.31 -17.45
C ILE A 194 -3.56 5.89 -17.88
N ARG A 195 -3.85 4.92 -17.00
CA ARG A 195 -3.65 3.50 -17.24
C ARG A 195 -4.98 2.77 -17.14
N GLU A 196 -5.23 1.87 -18.08
CA GLU A 196 -6.36 0.95 -17.95
C GLU A 196 -6.21 0.12 -16.68
N PRO A 197 -7.30 -0.21 -15.97
CA PRO A 197 -7.26 -1.21 -14.93
C PRO A 197 -6.94 -2.55 -15.60
N VAL A 198 -5.65 -2.86 -15.74
CA VAL A 198 -5.22 -4.24 -15.93
C VAL A 198 -5.87 -4.97 -14.77
N THR A 199 -6.68 -6.00 -15.03
CA THR A 199 -7.18 -6.84 -13.95
C THR A 199 -5.96 -7.18 -13.13
N LEU A 200 -5.87 -6.60 -11.92
CA LEU A 200 -4.63 -6.55 -11.12
C LEU A 200 -4.09 -7.98 -10.87
N ARG A 201 -4.92 -8.99 -11.19
CA ARG A 201 -4.69 -10.44 -11.18
C ARG A 201 -3.52 -10.82 -12.07
N ALA A 202 -3.34 -10.14 -13.20
CA ALA A 202 -2.28 -10.47 -14.16
C ALA A 202 -0.87 -10.26 -13.57
N TYR A 203 -0.68 -9.28 -12.68
CA TYR A 203 0.63 -9.04 -12.07
C TYR A 203 0.94 -9.95 -10.87
N ALA A 204 -0.09 -10.41 -10.15
CA ALA A 204 0.08 -11.34 -9.03
C ALA A 204 0.20 -12.81 -9.49
N LEU A 205 -0.52 -13.23 -10.54
CA LEU A 205 -0.45 -14.61 -11.04
C LEU A 205 0.90 -14.91 -11.69
N ASP A 206 1.47 -13.96 -12.43
CA ASP A 206 2.72 -14.17 -13.17
C ASP A 206 3.93 -14.31 -12.22
N ARG A 207 3.86 -13.69 -11.03
CA ARG A 207 4.85 -13.92 -9.94
C ARG A 207 4.56 -15.15 -9.08
N ALA A 208 3.29 -15.47 -8.82
CA ALA A 208 2.92 -16.65 -8.05
C ALA A 208 3.25 -17.95 -8.80
N LEU A 209 3.16 -17.95 -10.14
CA LEU A 209 3.52 -19.09 -11.00
C LEU A 209 5.02 -19.16 -11.35
N SER A 210 5.80 -18.11 -11.08
CA SER A 210 7.25 -18.08 -11.30
C SER A 210 8.09 -18.27 -10.02
N SER A 211 7.45 -18.51 -8.87
CA SER A 211 8.14 -18.93 -7.64
C SER A 211 8.39 -20.44 -7.65
N PRO A 212 9.62 -20.93 -7.42
CA PRO A 212 9.93 -22.38 -7.41
C PRO A 212 9.16 -23.17 -6.34
N ALA A 213 8.62 -22.48 -5.33
CA ALA A 213 7.95 -23.09 -4.17
C ALA A 213 6.58 -23.71 -4.48
N SER A 214 5.99 -23.46 -5.65
CA SER A 214 4.70 -24.06 -6.05
C SER A 214 4.83 -25.34 -6.88
N ARG A 215 6.06 -25.85 -7.11
CA ARG A 215 6.29 -27.10 -7.88
C ARG A 215 6.58 -28.34 -7.04
N SER A 216 6.54 -28.26 -5.71
CA SER A 216 7.05 -29.36 -4.86
C SER A 216 6.06 -29.93 -3.84
N VAL A 217 4.75 -29.89 -4.11
CA VAL A 217 3.78 -30.56 -3.20
C VAL A 217 2.92 -31.64 -3.86
N ASP A 218 2.97 -31.80 -5.19
CA ASP A 218 2.20 -32.83 -5.90
C ASP A 218 3.06 -34.01 -6.40
N ALA A 219 4.29 -34.17 -5.90
CA ALA A 219 5.19 -35.26 -6.28
C ALA A 219 5.65 -36.10 -5.09
N VAL A 220 4.75 -36.43 -4.14
CA VAL A 220 4.97 -37.52 -3.18
C VAL A 220 3.63 -38.20 -2.86
N ALA A 221 3.04 -38.85 -3.87
CA ALA A 221 1.97 -39.82 -3.65
C ALA A 221 1.89 -40.79 -4.84
N GLU A 222 2.97 -41.52 -5.12
CA GLU A 222 2.84 -42.83 -5.74
C GLU A 222 3.06 -43.90 -4.68
N ALA A 223 1.99 -44.67 -4.47
CA ALA A 223 1.96 -45.81 -3.58
C ALA A 223 2.98 -46.85 -4.06
N GLY A 224 3.85 -47.27 -3.14
CA GLY A 224 4.77 -48.36 -3.37
C GLY A 224 4.01 -49.64 -3.70
N THR A 225 4.13 -50.10 -4.95
CA THR A 225 4.03 -51.51 -5.27
C THR A 225 5.37 -52.15 -4.96
N LEU A 226 5.38 -52.95 -3.90
CA LEU A 226 6.37 -53.96 -3.61
C LEU A 226 6.58 -54.86 -4.84
N ASN A 227 7.84 -55.18 -5.17
CA ASN A 227 8.17 -56.55 -5.54
C ASN A 227 9.58 -56.91 -5.06
N PRO A 228 9.77 -58.15 -4.53
CA PRO A 228 11.04 -58.65 -4.01
C PRO A 228 11.84 -59.39 -5.10
N ALA A 229 13.08 -59.78 -4.75
CA ALA A 229 14.14 -60.44 -5.55
C ALA A 229 15.11 -59.44 -6.21
N GLU A 230 16.43 -59.52 -6.05
CA GLU A 230 17.35 -60.60 -5.65
C GLU A 230 18.47 -60.09 -4.73
#